data_AF-A0A7K8LNA1-F1
#
_entry.id   AF-A0A7K8LNA1-F1
#
_cell.length_a   1.000
_cell.length_b   1.000
_cell.length_c   1.000
_cell.angle_alpha   90.00
_cell.angle_beta   90.00
_cell.angle_gamma   90.00
#
_symmetry.space_group_name_H-M   'P 1'
#
loop_
_entity.id
_entity.type
_entity.pdbx_description
1 polymer ?
#
loop_
_entity_poly.entity_id
_entity_poly.type
_entity_poly.pdbx_seq_one_letter_code
_entity_poly.pdbx_strand_id
1 'polypeptide(L)'
;GFGPLDVTVCVLGSPAAFLPVLLEGGARCPGAMVLCLSPSWASRVPSETSPGAWSLLLSRGVSFEAGGRSVLETFTPPRRANYVTGDFASGGPEGGWAGELARHLDCPTGGSVPLTHRLEDPLVTRWVLAARAGLPVPPTLAFVLGSRGDVAGEPVSPGVRLVRLEDPQGQETLVQEE
;
A
#
# COMPACT_ATOMS: atom_id res chain seq x y z
N GLY A 1 0.77 25.91 -21.21
CA GLY A 1 0.86 26.96 -20.19
C GLY A 1 0.41 26.34 -18.88
N PHE A 2 1.26 26.39 -17.86
CA PHE A 2 1.01 25.75 -16.57
C PHE A 2 0.07 26.62 -15.71
N GLY A 3 -0.94 25.98 -15.14
CA GLY A 3 -1.84 26.50 -14.11
C GLY A 3 -3.04 25.55 -13.98
N PRO A 4 -3.83 25.58 -12.89
CA PRO A 4 -3.60 26.07 -11.54
C PRO A 4 -3.26 24.90 -10.57
N LEU A 5 -2.28 25.13 -9.69
CA LEU A 5 -1.67 24.18 -8.73
C LEU A 5 -0.91 23.03 -9.41
N ASP A 6 0.43 23.09 -9.39
CA ASP A 6 1.36 22.03 -9.83
C ASP A 6 1.29 20.81 -8.90
N VAL A 7 0.11 20.23 -8.75
CA VAL A 7 -0.15 19.05 -7.94
C VAL A 7 -0.33 17.88 -8.88
N THR A 8 0.48 16.87 -8.67
CA THR A 8 0.43 15.58 -9.36
C THR A 8 0.20 14.50 -8.33
N VAL A 9 -0.98 13.89 -8.37
CA VAL A 9 -1.30 12.71 -7.58
C VAL A 9 -1.00 11.50 -8.45
N CYS A 10 0.10 10.80 -8.14
CA CYS A 10 0.47 9.60 -8.87
C CYS A 10 -0.18 8.38 -8.23
N VAL A 11 -0.88 7.60 -9.06
CA VAL A 11 -1.39 6.27 -8.68
C VAL A 11 -0.53 5.22 -9.36
N LEU A 12 0.16 4.38 -8.58
CA LEU A 12 1.03 3.31 -9.06
C LEU A 12 0.29 1.97 -9.07
N GLY A 13 0.29 1.25 -10.19
CA GLY A 13 -0.23 -0.11 -10.24
C GLY A 13 -1.47 -0.28 -11.12
N SER A 14 -2.26 -1.32 -10.82
CA SER A 14 -3.46 -1.65 -11.61
C SER A 14 -4.57 -0.61 -11.42
N PRO A 15 -5.29 -0.22 -12.49
CA PRO A 15 -6.42 0.70 -12.37
C PRO A 15 -7.58 0.13 -11.56
N ALA A 16 -7.70 -1.19 -11.43
CA ALA A 16 -8.91 -1.83 -10.90
C ALA A 16 -9.28 -1.34 -9.48
N ALA A 17 -8.31 -1.24 -8.58
CA ALA A 17 -8.53 -0.80 -7.20
C ALA A 17 -8.74 0.73 -7.08
N PHE A 18 -8.33 1.50 -8.09
CA PHE A 18 -8.29 2.96 -8.03
C PHE A 18 -9.21 3.66 -9.02
N LEU A 19 -9.91 2.92 -9.89
CA LEU A 19 -10.76 3.49 -10.93
C LEU A 19 -11.78 4.50 -10.40
N PRO A 20 -12.51 4.25 -9.29
CA PRO A 20 -13.43 5.27 -8.75
C PRO A 20 -12.73 6.57 -8.35
N VAL A 21 -11.55 6.47 -7.73
CA VAL A 21 -10.75 7.63 -7.29
C VAL A 21 -10.19 8.38 -8.49
N LEU A 22 -9.73 7.67 -9.51
CA LEU A 22 -9.21 8.25 -10.76
C LEU A 22 -10.31 8.99 -11.53
N LEU A 23 -11.51 8.43 -11.62
CA LEU A 23 -12.65 9.05 -12.28
C LEU A 23 -13.13 10.32 -11.56
N GLU A 24 -13.35 10.24 -10.25
CA GLU A 24 -13.78 11.40 -9.46
C GLU A 24 -12.70 12.48 -9.45
N GLY A 25 -11.44 12.10 -9.20
CA GLY A 25 -10.34 13.05 -9.18
C GLY A 25 -10.07 13.68 -10.55
N GLY A 26 -10.24 12.94 -11.65
CA GLY A 26 -10.18 13.48 -13.01
C GLY A 26 -11.32 14.44 -13.35
N ALA A 27 -12.52 14.22 -12.81
CA ALA A 27 -13.64 15.14 -12.97
C ALA A 27 -13.47 16.43 -12.13
N ARG A 28 -12.88 16.33 -10.93
CA ARG A 28 -12.67 17.48 -10.02
C ARG A 28 -11.45 18.31 -10.38
N CYS A 29 -10.35 17.64 -10.72
CA CYS A 29 -9.05 18.24 -10.99
C CYS A 29 -8.43 17.59 -12.26
N PRO A 30 -8.92 17.95 -13.46
CA PRO A 30 -8.43 17.39 -14.71
C PRO A 30 -6.91 17.48 -14.83
N GLY A 31 -6.27 16.37 -15.19
CA GLY A 31 -4.81 16.27 -15.34
C GLY A 31 -4.01 16.25 -14.03
N ALA A 32 -4.61 16.42 -12.85
CA ALA A 32 -3.88 16.31 -11.57
C ALA A 32 -3.68 14.85 -11.15
N MET A 33 -4.66 13.99 -11.41
CA MET A 33 -4.60 12.56 -11.15
C MET A 33 -3.95 11.83 -12.32
N VAL A 34 -2.85 11.13 -12.06
CA VAL A 34 -2.08 10.42 -13.10
C VAL A 34 -1.86 8.97 -12.67
N LEU A 35 -2.42 8.05 -13.44
CA LEU A 35 -2.18 6.61 -13.30
C LEU A 35 -0.88 6.21 -14.02
N CYS A 36 0.07 5.66 -13.29
CA CYS A 36 1.28 5.05 -13.81
C CYS A 36 1.09 3.53 -13.86
N LEU A 37 1.19 2.95 -15.05
CA LEU A 37 0.94 1.51 -15.28
C LEU A 37 2.22 0.68 -15.39
N SER A 38 3.38 1.32 -15.51
CA SER A 38 4.66 0.67 -15.75
C SER A 38 5.78 1.39 -15.02
N PRO A 39 6.75 0.68 -14.41
CA PRO A 39 7.90 1.30 -13.78
C PRO A 39 8.74 2.12 -14.77
N SER A 40 8.73 1.77 -16.06
CA SER A 40 9.47 2.52 -17.09
C SER A 40 8.91 3.92 -17.38
N TRP A 41 7.74 4.26 -16.86
CA TRP A 41 7.11 5.58 -17.02
C TRP A 41 7.48 6.55 -15.90
N ALA A 42 8.23 6.06 -14.91
CA ALA A 42 8.63 6.85 -13.76
C ALA A 42 10.13 6.67 -13.49
N SER A 43 10.74 7.69 -12.91
CA SER A 43 12.12 7.66 -12.45
C SER A 43 12.23 8.28 -11.07
N ARG A 44 13.05 7.67 -10.22
CA ARG A 44 13.43 8.24 -8.92
C ARG A 44 14.70 9.06 -9.11
N VAL A 45 14.66 10.30 -8.65
CA VAL A 45 15.85 11.17 -8.58
C VAL A 45 16.08 11.59 -7.12
N PRO A 46 17.33 11.83 -6.70
CA PRO A 46 17.59 12.32 -5.36
C PRO A 46 16.79 13.59 -5.08
N SER A 47 16.18 13.66 -3.91
CA SER A 47 15.44 14.85 -3.50
C SER A 47 16.36 16.05 -3.33
N GLU A 48 15.99 17.19 -3.89
CA GLU A 48 16.69 18.46 -3.68
C GLU A 48 16.42 19.04 -2.28
N THR A 49 15.30 18.67 -1.66
CA THR A 49 14.79 19.27 -0.42
C THR A 49 14.94 18.37 0.81
N SER A 50 15.21 17.08 0.60
CA SER A 50 15.20 16.09 1.69
C SER A 50 16.34 15.07 1.51
N PRO A 51 17.49 15.27 2.17
CA PRO A 51 18.63 14.35 2.06
C PRO A 51 18.22 12.90 2.39
N GLY A 52 18.61 11.96 1.53
CA GLY A 52 18.27 10.53 1.67
C GLY A 52 16.88 10.14 1.14
N ALA A 53 16.05 11.11 0.74
CA ALA A 53 14.76 10.87 0.10
C ALA A 53 14.84 11.01 -1.43
N TRP A 54 13.77 10.61 -2.11
CA TRP A 54 13.68 10.57 -3.56
C TRP A 54 12.46 11.37 -4.06
N SER A 55 12.65 12.16 -5.10
CA SER A 55 11.53 12.69 -5.90
C SER A 55 11.16 11.66 -6.96
N LEU A 56 9.86 11.42 -7.15
CA LEU A 56 9.34 10.61 -8.24
C LEU A 56 8.96 11.51 -9.42
N LEU A 57 9.55 11.26 -10.59
CA LEU A 57 9.26 11.97 -11.83
C LEU A 57 8.55 11.05 -12.82
N LEU A 58 7.44 11.51 -13.40
CA LEU A 58 6.66 10.81 -14.40
C LEU A 58 7.00 11.33 -15.78
N SER A 59 7.44 10.43 -16.67
CA SER A 59 7.60 10.72 -18.10
C SER A 59 6.32 10.43 -18.88
N ARG A 60 5.46 9.54 -18.37
CA ARG A 60 4.18 9.16 -18.96
C ARG A 60 3.16 8.82 -17.88
N GLY A 61 1.88 8.86 -18.23
CA GLY A 61 0.80 8.38 -17.37
C GLY A 61 -0.55 8.52 -18.03
N VAL A 62 -1.58 7.95 -17.42
CA VAL A 62 -2.96 8.06 -17.88
C VAL A 62 -3.70 9.04 -16.98
N SER A 63 -4.18 10.14 -17.56
CA SER A 63 -5.08 11.07 -16.88
C SER A 63 -6.54 10.72 -17.21
N PHE A 64 -7.45 11.20 -16.37
CA PHE A 64 -8.89 11.03 -16.55
C PHE A 64 -9.56 12.39 -16.61
N GLU A 65 -10.55 12.51 -17.48
CA GLU A 65 -11.34 13.71 -17.70
C GLU A 65 -12.83 13.45 -17.39
N ALA A 66 -13.62 14.53 -17.42
CA ALA A 66 -15.06 14.46 -17.25
C ALA A 66 -15.71 13.46 -18.23
N GLY A 67 -16.68 12.70 -17.72
CA GLY A 67 -17.36 11.65 -18.49
C GLY A 67 -16.55 10.35 -18.63
N GLY A 68 -15.48 10.18 -17.84
CA GLY A 68 -14.70 8.95 -17.78
C GLY A 68 -13.77 8.71 -18.96
N ARG A 69 -13.48 9.77 -19.74
CA ARG A 69 -12.48 9.69 -20.80
C ARG A 69 -11.09 9.63 -20.18
N SER A 70 -10.26 8.70 -20.67
CA SER A 70 -8.87 8.57 -20.24
C SER A 70 -7.94 8.99 -21.37
N VAL A 71 -6.88 9.73 -21.05
CA VAL A 71 -5.87 10.20 -22.01
C VAL A 71 -4.51 9.70 -21.56
N LEU A 72 -3.76 9.10 -22.50
CA LEU A 72 -2.35 8.79 -22.27
C LEU A 72 -1.53 10.05 -22.50
N GLU A 73 -0.93 10.55 -21.43
CA GLU A 73 -0.09 11.74 -21.42
C GLU A 73 1.40 11.36 -21.50
N THR A 74 2.17 12.22 -22.14
CA THR A 74 3.64 12.18 -22.15
C THR A 74 4.14 13.55 -21.67
N PHE A 75 4.99 13.55 -20.66
CA PHE A 75 5.45 14.75 -19.99
C PHE A 75 6.87 15.10 -20.46
N THR A 76 7.05 16.29 -21.00
CA THR A 76 8.36 16.83 -21.38
C THR A 76 8.42 18.31 -21.00
N PRO A 77 9.13 18.69 -19.92
CA PRO A 77 9.94 17.82 -19.03
C PRO A 77 9.09 16.85 -18.19
N PRO A 78 9.69 15.77 -17.63
CA PRO A 78 9.00 14.88 -16.70
C PRO A 78 8.36 15.63 -15.54
N ARG A 79 7.16 15.18 -15.14
CA ARG A 79 6.36 15.83 -14.11
C ARG A 79 6.62 15.22 -12.74
N ARG A 80 6.90 16.05 -11.73
CA ARG A 80 7.11 15.58 -10.35
C ARG A 80 5.80 15.16 -9.69
N ALA A 81 5.80 14.03 -8.98
CA ALA A 81 4.72 13.61 -8.11
C ALA A 81 4.74 14.40 -6.79
N ASN A 82 3.57 14.90 -6.36
CA ASN A 82 3.39 15.63 -5.10
C ASN A 82 2.66 14.80 -4.04
N TYR A 83 2.03 13.71 -4.45
CA TYR A 83 1.45 12.69 -3.60
C TYR A 83 1.47 11.36 -4.35
N VAL A 84 1.78 10.26 -3.67
CA VAL A 84 1.83 8.93 -4.29
C VAL A 84 0.96 7.95 -3.54
N THR A 85 0.10 7.24 -4.27
CA THR A 85 -0.63 6.08 -3.76
C THR A 85 -0.54 4.96 -4.77
N GLY A 86 -0.96 3.76 -4.41
CA GLY A 86 -0.89 2.63 -5.33
C GLY A 86 -1.18 1.30 -4.68
N ASP A 87 -1.13 0.29 -5.52
CA ASP A 87 -1.26 -1.10 -5.10
C ASP A 87 0.06 -1.55 -4.45
N PHE A 88 0.12 -1.45 -3.13
CA PHE A 88 1.27 -1.86 -2.32
C PHE A 88 1.15 -3.28 -1.76
N ALA A 89 -0.01 -3.92 -1.96
CA ALA A 89 -0.29 -5.29 -1.55
C ALA A 89 0.28 -6.29 -2.55
N SER A 90 0.22 -5.92 -3.84
CA SER A 90 0.74 -6.74 -4.93
C SER A 90 2.26 -6.89 -4.84
N GLY A 91 2.72 -8.14 -4.75
CA GLY A 91 4.12 -8.53 -4.92
C GLY A 91 4.91 -8.67 -3.62
N GLY A 92 4.73 -9.77 -2.91
CA GLY A 92 5.63 -10.25 -1.84
C GLY A 92 6.00 -9.24 -0.74
N PRO A 93 6.92 -9.59 0.17
CA PRO A 93 7.29 -8.73 1.31
C PRO A 93 7.99 -7.43 0.91
N GLU A 94 8.65 -7.39 -0.24
CA GLU A 94 9.39 -6.22 -0.73
C GLU A 94 8.50 -5.22 -1.47
N GLY A 95 7.25 -5.62 -1.79
CA GLY A 95 6.33 -4.89 -2.64
C GLY A 95 6.72 -5.03 -4.10
N GLY A 96 5.74 -5.14 -4.99
CA GLY A 96 5.98 -5.07 -6.42
C GLY A 96 6.63 -3.73 -6.81
N TRP A 97 6.77 -3.51 -8.11
CA TRP A 97 7.40 -2.30 -8.64
C TRP A 97 6.79 -0.99 -8.09
N ALA A 98 5.49 -0.96 -7.78
CA ALA A 98 4.82 0.18 -7.15
C ALA A 98 5.36 0.49 -5.75
N GLY A 99 5.61 -0.56 -4.95
CA GLY A 99 6.21 -0.45 -3.63
C GLY A 99 7.65 0.04 -3.67
N GLU A 100 8.45 -0.49 -4.61
CA GLU A 100 9.84 -0.04 -4.82
C GLU A 100 9.91 1.44 -5.24
N LEU A 101 8.99 1.89 -6.11
CA LEU A 101 8.93 3.28 -6.52
C LEU A 101 8.47 4.23 -5.40
N ALA A 102 7.58 3.77 -4.53
CA ALA A 102 7.03 4.56 -3.42
C ALA A 102 7.95 4.64 -2.19
N ARG A 103 9.08 3.91 -2.19
CA ARG A 103 9.97 3.85 -1.03
C ARG A 103 10.77 5.15 -0.84
N HIS A 104 10.75 5.68 0.38
CA HIS A 104 11.51 6.87 0.78
C HIS A 104 11.29 8.08 -0.13
N LEU A 105 10.04 8.30 -0.56
CA LEU A 105 9.69 9.49 -1.34
C LEU A 105 9.71 10.75 -0.47
N ASP A 106 10.05 11.87 -1.08
CA ASP A 106 10.03 13.20 -0.45
C ASP A 106 8.65 13.87 -0.48
N CYS A 107 7.62 13.13 -0.90
CA CYS A 107 6.24 13.55 -0.88
C CYS A 107 5.38 12.57 -0.06
N PRO A 108 4.22 13.00 0.45
CA PRO A 108 3.35 12.12 1.22
C PRO A 108 2.85 10.93 0.39
N THR A 109 2.70 9.78 1.06
CA THR A 109 2.18 8.56 0.46
C THR A 109 0.87 8.12 1.09
N GLY A 110 -0.05 7.58 0.27
CA GLY A 110 -1.35 7.07 0.74
C GLY A 110 -1.27 5.72 1.46
N GLY A 111 -0.10 5.09 1.43
CA GLY A 111 0.18 3.82 2.07
C GLY A 111 1.66 3.48 1.95
N SER A 112 2.04 2.33 2.48
CA SER A 112 3.38 1.78 2.32
C SER A 112 3.31 0.27 2.34
N VAL A 113 4.23 -0.39 1.63
CA VAL A 113 4.31 -1.85 1.59
C VAL A 113 4.29 -2.47 3.00
N PRO A 114 5.10 -2.03 3.98
CA PRO A 114 5.10 -2.65 5.31
C PRO A 114 3.77 -2.47 6.06
N LEU A 115 3.11 -1.32 5.89
CA LEU A 115 1.82 -1.07 6.52
C LEU A 115 0.72 -1.89 5.87
N THR A 116 0.67 -1.94 4.54
CA THR A 116 -0.32 -2.72 3.79
C THR A 116 -0.25 -4.20 4.16
N HIS A 117 0.94 -4.80 4.16
CA HIS A 117 1.12 -6.20 4.59
C HIS A 117 0.64 -6.47 6.01
N ARG A 118 0.84 -5.52 6.94
CA ARG A 118 0.34 -5.67 8.31
C ARG A 118 -1.17 -5.56 8.42
N LEU A 119 -1.77 -4.65 7.65
CA LEU A 119 -3.22 -4.43 7.64
C LEU A 119 -3.99 -5.56 6.94
N GLU A 120 -3.37 -6.20 5.95
CA GLU A 120 -3.97 -7.34 5.24
C GLU A 120 -3.85 -8.65 6.02
N ASP A 121 -2.94 -8.74 6.99
CA ASP A 121 -2.91 -9.87 7.90
C ASP A 121 -3.95 -9.70 9.03
N PRO A 122 -5.01 -10.54 9.07
CA PRO A 122 -6.07 -10.37 10.05
C PRO A 122 -5.61 -10.64 11.48
N LEU A 123 -4.63 -11.55 11.66
CA LEU A 123 -4.10 -11.89 12.97
C LEU A 123 -3.24 -10.75 13.52
N VAL A 124 -2.33 -10.20 12.72
CA VAL A 124 -1.51 -9.05 13.09
C VAL A 124 -2.38 -7.84 13.36
N THR A 125 -3.35 -7.56 12.49
CA THR A 125 -4.28 -6.44 12.67
C THR A 125 -5.05 -6.57 13.97
N ARG A 126 -5.68 -7.73 14.24
CA ARG A 126 -6.41 -7.95 15.51
C ARG A 126 -5.50 -7.90 16.72
N TRP A 127 -4.29 -8.43 16.62
CA TRP A 127 -3.31 -8.36 17.70
C TRP A 127 -2.90 -6.91 17.98
N VAL A 128 -2.63 -6.09 16.96
CA VAL A 128 -2.32 -4.66 17.14
C VAL A 128 -3.50 -3.93 17.79
N LEU A 129 -4.72 -4.14 17.29
CA LEU A 129 -5.93 -3.50 17.83
C LEU A 129 -6.18 -3.89 19.30
N ALA A 130 -6.08 -5.17 19.62
CA ALA A 130 -6.39 -5.67 20.96
C ALA A 130 -5.23 -5.46 21.95
N ALA A 131 -4.01 -5.88 21.60
CA ALA A 131 -2.86 -5.87 22.50
C ALA A 131 -2.22 -4.48 22.64
N ARG A 132 -2.19 -3.68 21.56
CA ARG A 132 -1.54 -2.35 21.59
C ARG A 132 -2.51 -1.20 21.76
N ALA A 133 -3.68 -1.26 21.14
CA ALA A 133 -4.66 -0.17 21.20
C ALA A 133 -5.78 -0.39 22.23
N GLY A 134 -5.88 -1.58 22.84
CA GLY A 134 -6.93 -1.91 23.81
C GLY A 134 -8.34 -1.87 23.22
N LEU A 135 -8.47 -2.00 21.89
CA LEU A 135 -9.74 -1.94 21.19
C LEU A 135 -10.43 -3.31 21.20
N PRO A 136 -11.77 -3.34 21.30
CA PRO A 136 -12.51 -4.60 21.22
C PRO A 136 -12.32 -5.22 19.83
N VAL A 137 -11.96 -6.50 19.81
CA VAL A 137 -11.86 -7.30 18.60
C VAL A 137 -12.71 -8.57 18.76
N PRO A 138 -13.18 -9.19 17.67
CA PRO A 138 -13.83 -10.50 17.75
C PRO A 138 -12.93 -11.54 18.44
N PRO A 139 -13.47 -12.36 19.36
CA PRO A 139 -12.73 -13.47 19.95
C PRO A 139 -12.10 -14.33 18.84
N THR A 140 -10.78 -14.44 18.87
CA THR A 140 -9.98 -15.08 17.82
C THR A 140 -9.09 -16.14 18.45
N LEU A 141 -9.27 -17.39 18.04
CA LEU A 141 -8.30 -18.46 18.24
C LEU A 141 -7.48 -18.59 16.95
N ALA A 142 -6.17 -18.42 17.04
CA ALA A 142 -5.28 -18.45 15.89
C ALA A 142 -4.17 -19.48 16.09
N PHE A 143 -4.03 -20.38 15.14
CA PHE A 143 -2.98 -21.38 15.09
C PHE A 143 -1.84 -20.87 14.20
N VAL A 144 -0.62 -20.86 14.72
CA VAL A 144 0.56 -20.33 14.01
C VAL A 144 1.63 -21.39 13.95
N LEU A 145 2.10 -21.70 12.74
CA LEU A 145 3.20 -22.64 12.52
C LEU A 145 4.54 -21.91 12.69
N GLY A 146 5.40 -22.39 13.60
CA GLY A 146 6.73 -21.81 13.83
C GLY A 146 6.75 -20.45 14.53
N SER A 147 7.93 -19.79 14.53
CA SER A 147 8.14 -18.50 15.18
C SER A 147 7.77 -17.33 14.26
N ARG A 148 6.68 -16.63 14.58
CA ARG A 148 6.27 -15.41 13.87
C ARG A 148 6.84 -14.17 14.56
N GLY A 149 7.92 -13.60 14.01
CA GLY A 149 8.61 -12.44 14.56
C GLY A 149 7.73 -11.17 14.69
N ASP A 150 6.70 -11.05 13.86
CA ASP A 150 5.76 -9.90 13.89
C ASP A 150 4.80 -9.92 15.09
N VAL A 151 4.66 -11.08 15.75
CA VAL A 151 3.79 -11.30 16.91
C VAL A 151 4.64 -11.72 18.11
N ALA A 152 5.83 -11.12 18.23
CA ALA A 152 6.78 -11.44 19.28
C ALA A 152 6.39 -10.81 20.63
N GLY A 153 6.18 -11.67 21.63
CA GLY A 153 6.42 -11.40 23.06
C GLY A 153 5.35 -10.60 23.83
N GLU A 154 4.40 -11.33 24.45
CA GLU A 154 3.51 -10.95 25.57
C GLU A 154 2.52 -9.77 25.44
N PRO A 155 1.46 -9.68 26.30
CA PRO A 155 0.81 -10.72 27.09
C PRO A 155 -0.43 -11.26 26.35
N VAL A 156 -1.13 -12.23 26.97
CA VAL A 156 -2.44 -12.73 26.53
C VAL A 156 -3.37 -11.53 26.31
N SER A 157 -3.62 -11.18 25.05
CA SER A 157 -4.54 -10.10 24.72
C SER A 157 -5.98 -10.60 24.93
N PRO A 158 -6.83 -9.89 25.68
CA PRO A 158 -8.24 -10.26 25.80
C PRO A 158 -8.87 -10.24 24.41
N GLY A 159 -9.27 -11.41 23.92
CA GLY A 159 -9.88 -11.58 22.60
C GLY A 159 -8.99 -12.18 21.52
N VAL A 160 -7.67 -12.34 21.70
CA VAL A 160 -6.81 -13.07 20.74
C VAL A 160 -5.97 -14.11 21.45
N ARG A 161 -6.26 -15.39 21.22
CA ARG A 161 -5.49 -16.54 21.71
C ARG A 161 -4.65 -17.12 20.58
N LEU A 162 -3.33 -17.09 20.77
CA LEU A 162 -2.36 -17.69 19.84
C LEU A 162 -1.97 -19.09 20.33
N VAL A 163 -2.12 -20.08 19.46
CA VAL A 163 -1.64 -21.45 19.67
C VAL A 163 -0.49 -21.67 18.70
N ARG A 164 0.73 -21.83 19.23
CA ARG A 164 1.91 -22.13 18.41
C ARG A 164 1.96 -23.63 18.17
N LEU A 165 2.09 -23.99 16.91
CA LEU A 165 2.22 -25.36 16.46
C LEU A 165 3.69 -25.60 16.13
N GLU A 166 4.33 -26.51 16.88
CA GLU A 166 5.77 -26.79 16.76
C GLU A 166 6.09 -27.74 15.60
N ASP A 167 5.11 -28.50 15.09
CA ASP A 167 5.25 -29.42 13.95
C ASP A 167 3.91 -29.58 13.18
N PRO A 168 3.87 -29.44 11.84
CA PRO A 168 2.68 -29.73 11.04
C PRO A 168 2.26 -31.21 11.03
N GLN A 169 3.10 -32.15 11.46
CA GLN A 169 2.76 -33.58 11.48
C GLN A 169 1.92 -33.97 12.71
N GLY A 170 0.84 -34.74 12.50
CA GLY A 170 0.06 -35.36 13.58
C GLY A 170 -1.03 -34.50 14.22
N GLN A 171 -1.39 -33.35 13.64
CA GLN A 171 -2.43 -32.47 14.20
C GLN A 171 -3.87 -32.97 13.96
N GLU A 172 -4.04 -33.91 13.03
CA GLU A 172 -5.31 -34.57 12.69
C GLU A 172 -5.99 -35.20 13.92
N THR A 173 -5.21 -35.65 14.91
CA THR A 173 -5.70 -36.37 16.10
C THR A 173 -6.05 -35.46 17.29
N LEU A 174 -5.79 -34.15 17.18
CA LEU A 174 -6.03 -33.17 18.24
C LEU A 174 -7.42 -32.54 18.17
N VAL A 175 -8.12 -32.65 17.04
CA VAL A 175 -9.51 -32.20 16.90
C VAL A 175 -10.41 -33.40 17.17
N GLN A 176 -10.97 -33.47 18.37
CA GLN A 176 -12.07 -34.39 18.69
C GLN A 176 -13.38 -33.62 18.59
N GLU A 177 -14.33 -34.14 17.82
CA GLU A 177 -15.72 -33.65 17.86
C GLU A 177 -16.31 -33.94 19.26
N GLU A 178 -17.03 -32.96 19.81
CA GLU A 178 -17.81 -33.11 21.06
C GLU A 178 -18.97 -34.10 20.91
#